data_AF-A0A0F9UZU5-F1
#
_entry.id   AF-A0A0F9UZU5-F1
#
_cell.length_a   1.000
_cell.length_b   1.000
_cell.length_c   1.000
_cell.angle_alpha   90.00
_cell.angle_beta   90.00
_cell.angle_gamma   90.00
#
_symmetry.space_group_name_H-M   'P 1'
#
loop_
_entity.id
_entity.type
_entity.pdbx_description
1 polymer ?
#
loop_
_entity_poly.entity_id
_entity_poly.type
_entity_poly.pdbx_seq_one_letter_code
_entity_poly.pdbx_strand_id
1 'polypeptide(L)'
;MKVTHHGKKRMRQRIGTYSENLLRKVLEQGKSVKDLKGRLKRYIEDRMRDSSGEPKKVLLYGHQIYVFTEQADVFITTYSLPSPLRRYADAQR
;
A
#
# COMPACT_ATOMS: atom_id res chain seq x y z
N MET A 1 1.86 14.60 28.47
CA MET A 1 1.72 13.21 27.98
C MET A 1 2.97 12.82 27.20
N LYS A 2 3.86 11.97 27.72
CA LYS A 2 5.07 11.52 27.01
C LYS A 2 4.71 10.34 26.08
N VAL A 3 4.61 10.60 24.78
CA VAL A 3 4.39 9.53 23.79
C VAL A 3 5.68 8.71 23.67
N THR A 4 5.62 7.42 23.99
CA THR A 4 6.77 6.50 23.91
C THR A 4 7.27 6.39 22.46
N HIS A 5 8.52 5.98 22.27
CA HIS A 5 9.04 5.68 20.93
C HIS A 5 8.16 4.68 20.17
N HIS A 6 7.57 3.70 20.87
CA HIS A 6 6.60 2.77 20.31
C HIS A 6 5.31 3.48 19.89
N GLY A 7 4.76 4.37 20.73
CA GLY A 7 3.60 5.19 20.39
C GLY A 7 3.85 6.06 19.15
N LYS A 8 5.01 6.73 19.07
CA LYS A 8 5.40 7.52 17.89
C LYS A 8 5.55 6.65 16.64
N LYS A 9 6.05 5.42 16.76
CA LYS A 9 6.14 4.47 15.64
C LYS A 9 4.75 4.05 15.15
N ARG A 10 3.85 3.70 16.07
CA ARG A 10 2.46 3.33 15.74
C ARG A 10 1.69 4.50 15.15
N MET A 11 1.90 5.72 15.65
CA MET A 11 1.33 6.93 15.08
C MET A 11 1.84 7.14 13.65
N ARG A 12 3.15 7.10 13.40
CA ARG A 12 3.68 7.24 12.03
C ARG A 12 3.10 6.21 11.05
N GLN A 13 2.95 4.96 11.51
CA GLN A 13 2.27 3.91 10.74
C GLN A 13 0.78 4.19 10.47
N ARG A 14 0.10 4.95 11.35
CA ARG A 14 -1.31 5.35 11.19
C ARG A 14 -1.48 6.59 10.31
N ILE A 15 -0.54 7.55 10.38
CA ILE A 15 -0.63 8.83 9.65
C ILE A 15 -0.03 8.72 8.24
N GLY A 16 0.59 7.59 7.87
CA GLY A 16 1.19 7.40 6.54
C GLY A 16 2.53 8.12 6.34
N THR A 17 3.21 8.52 7.43
CA THR A 17 4.57 9.10 7.35
C THR A 17 5.60 7.97 7.24
N TYR A 18 5.81 7.52 6.00
CA TYR A 18 6.78 6.48 5.68
C TYR A 18 8.17 7.07 5.42
N SER A 19 9.19 6.37 5.89
CA SER A 19 10.58 6.70 5.55
C SER A 19 10.81 6.47 4.06
N GLU A 20 11.65 7.31 3.44
CA GLU A 20 12.09 7.13 2.06
C GLU A 20 12.62 5.72 1.78
N ASN A 21 13.40 5.15 2.70
CA ASN A 21 13.89 3.76 2.62
C ASN A 21 12.79 2.71 2.47
N LEU A 22 11.61 2.95 3.06
CA LEU A 22 10.48 2.03 2.90
C LEU A 22 9.82 2.22 1.54
N LEU A 23 9.64 3.47 1.10
CA LEU A 23 9.04 3.76 -0.20
C LEU A 23 9.92 3.21 -1.34
N ARG A 24 11.25 3.31 -1.23
CA ARG A 24 12.18 2.65 -2.16
C ARG A 24 11.99 1.14 -2.21
N LYS A 25 11.91 0.48 -1.05
CA LYS A 25 11.63 -0.97 -0.98
C LYS A 25 10.28 -1.33 -1.60
N VAL A 26 9.26 -0.50 -1.41
CA VAL A 26 7.95 -0.71 -2.02
C VAL A 26 8.04 -0.59 -3.54
N LEU A 27 8.77 0.39 -4.08
CA LEU A 27 8.94 0.56 -5.52
C LEU A 27 9.72 -0.61 -6.15
N GLU A 28 10.73 -1.13 -5.45
CA GLU A 28 11.58 -2.22 -5.93
C GLU A 28 10.94 -3.61 -5.79
N GLN A 29 10.20 -3.84 -4.70
CA GLN A 29 9.75 -5.18 -4.29
C GLN A 29 8.22 -5.31 -4.23
N GLY A 30 7.49 -4.21 -4.36
CA GLY A 30 6.03 -4.20 -4.32
C GLY A 30 5.45 -4.90 -5.55
N LYS A 31 4.38 -5.67 -5.33
CA LYS A 31 3.67 -6.34 -6.43
C LYS A 31 2.69 -5.38 -7.07
N SER A 32 2.79 -5.23 -8.40
CA SER A 32 1.77 -4.50 -9.16
C SER A 32 0.43 -5.21 -9.07
N VAL A 33 -0.66 -4.46 -9.09
CA VAL A 33 -2.02 -5.04 -9.17
C VAL A 33 -2.16 -6.00 -10.35
N LYS A 34 -1.43 -5.75 -11.44
CA LYS A 34 -1.39 -6.63 -12.62
C LYS A 34 -0.86 -8.04 -12.30
N ASP A 35 0.05 -8.15 -11.34
CA ASP A 35 0.71 -9.40 -10.94
C ASP A 35 -0.06 -10.16 -9.84
N LEU A 36 -1.04 -9.51 -9.21
CA LEU A 36 -1.89 -10.11 -8.19
C LEU A 36 -2.93 -11.03 -8.83
N LYS A 37 -3.41 -12.01 -8.06
CA LYS A 37 -4.42 -12.98 -8.55
C LYS A 37 -5.66 -13.02 -7.66
N GLY A 38 -6.77 -13.45 -8.27
CA GLY A 38 -8.02 -13.78 -7.57
C GLY A 38 -8.65 -12.61 -6.80
N ARG A 39 -9.14 -12.92 -5.59
CA ARG A 39 -9.91 -11.97 -4.75
C ARG A 39 -9.13 -10.71 -4.38
N LEU A 40 -7.82 -10.82 -4.25
CA LEU A 40 -6.96 -9.70 -3.85
C LEU A 40 -6.82 -8.67 -4.97
N LYS A 41 -6.57 -9.13 -6.21
CA LYS A 41 -6.56 -8.26 -7.39
C LYS A 41 -7.89 -7.53 -7.54
N ARG A 42 -9.00 -8.29 -7.54
CA ARG A 42 -10.35 -7.73 -7.66
C ARG A 42 -10.65 -6.69 -6.60
N TYR A 43 -10.32 -6.97 -5.34
CA TYR A 43 -10.54 -6.01 -4.26
C TYR A 43 -9.81 -4.69 -4.49
N ILE A 44 -8.54 -4.75 -4.92
CA ILE A 44 -7.74 -3.54 -5.14
C ILE A 44 -8.25 -2.79 -6.36
N GLU A 45 -8.56 -3.49 -7.46
CA GLU A 45 -9.16 -2.87 -8.65
C GLU A 45 -10.48 -2.17 -8.32
N ASP A 46 -11.39 -2.85 -7.61
CA ASP A 46 -12.69 -2.27 -7.20
C ASP A 46 -12.51 -1.04 -6.30
N ARG A 47 -11.50 -1.04 -5.41
CA ARG A 47 -11.26 0.07 -4.49
C ARG A 47 -10.48 1.24 -5.07
N MET A 48 -9.63 0.98 -6.06
CA MET A 48 -8.76 1.97 -6.69
C MET A 48 -9.32 2.50 -8.01
N ARG A 49 -10.49 2.02 -8.42
CA ARG A 49 -11.31 2.60 -9.49
C ARG A 49 -11.82 3.97 -9.04
N ASP A 50 -10.94 4.96 -9.05
CA ASP A 50 -11.28 6.32 -8.68
C ASP A 50 -12.17 6.94 -9.77
N SER A 51 -13.10 7.79 -9.34
CA SER A 51 -14.08 8.48 -10.22
C SER A 51 -13.41 9.40 -11.24
N SER A 52 -12.15 9.76 -10.97
CA SER A 52 -11.31 10.70 -11.72
C SER A 52 -10.62 10.08 -12.94
N GLY A 53 -10.63 8.75 -13.11
CA GLY A 53 -10.10 8.08 -14.31
C GLY A 53 -8.58 8.14 -14.50
N GLU A 54 -7.86 8.91 -13.68
CA GLU A 54 -6.41 9.04 -13.75
C GLU A 54 -5.71 7.71 -13.40
N PRO A 55 -4.74 7.26 -14.22
CA PRO A 55 -4.02 6.03 -13.96
C PRO A 55 -3.10 6.21 -12.74
N LYS A 56 -3.26 5.31 -11.77
CA LYS A 56 -2.46 5.28 -10.53
C LYS A 56 -1.61 4.03 -10.49
N LYS A 57 -0.34 4.18 -10.13
CA LYS A 57 0.52 3.03 -9.84
C LYS A 57 0.20 2.52 -8.44
N VAL A 58 -0.33 1.31 -8.36
CA VAL A 58 -0.73 0.68 -7.10
C VAL A 58 0.15 -0.54 -6.84
N LEU A 59 0.85 -0.51 -5.71
CA LEU A 59 1.78 -1.56 -5.30
C LEU A 59 1.34 -2.17 -3.97
N LEU A 60 1.31 -3.50 -3.90
CA LEU A 60 1.13 -4.23 -2.67
C LEU A 60 2.50 -4.56 -2.06
N TYR A 61 2.72 -4.18 -0.81
CA TYR A 61 3.91 -4.56 -0.06
C TYR A 61 3.52 -4.97 1.38
N GLY A 62 3.75 -6.25 1.69
CA GLY A 62 3.24 -6.85 2.92
C GLY A 62 1.71 -6.82 2.96
N HIS A 63 1.14 -6.19 3.99
CA HIS A 63 -0.31 -6.04 4.15
C HIS A 63 -0.78 -4.60 3.89
N GLN A 64 0.02 -3.80 3.20
CA GLN A 64 -0.27 -2.41 2.89
C GLN A 64 -0.28 -2.21 1.37
N ILE A 65 -1.27 -1.46 0.91
CA ILE A 65 -1.40 -0.98 -0.46
C ILE A 65 -0.78 0.42 -0.48
N TYR A 66 0.11 0.66 -1.42
CA TYR A 66 0.77 1.93 -1.64
C TYR A 66 0.33 2.47 -3.00
N VAL A 67 -0.06 3.73 -3.02
CA VAL A 67 -0.55 4.42 -4.21
C VAL A 67 0.44 5.52 -4.57
N PHE A 68 0.88 5.49 -5.82
CA PHE A 68 1.80 6.46 -6.40
C PHE A 68 1.18 7.09 -7.65
N THR A 69 1.67 8.28 -8.01
CA THR A 69 1.42 8.83 -9.34
C THR A 69 2.10 7.95 -10.39
N GLU A 70 1.50 7.75 -11.56
CA GLU A 70 2.16 6.98 -12.63
C GLU A 70 3.39 7.72 -13.21
N GLN A 71 3.34 9.04 -13.25
CA GLN A 71 4.33 9.84 -14.00
C GLN A 71 5.66 10.06 -13.27
N ALA A 72 5.68 9.99 -11.94
CA ALA A 72 6.85 10.39 -11.17
C ALA A 72 7.10 9.53 -9.92
N ASP A 73 6.42 8.39 -9.77
CA ASP A 73 6.51 7.52 -8.58
C ASP A 73 6.35 8.32 -7.26
N VAL A 74 5.57 9.40 -7.31
CA VAL A 74 5.31 10.25 -6.15
C VAL A 74 4.30 9.54 -5.27
N PHE A 75 4.68 9.25 -4.04
CA PHE A 75 3.79 8.63 -3.06
C PHE A 75 2.61 9.55 -2.74
N ILE A 76 1.40 9.04 -2.95
CA ILE A 76 0.15 9.76 -2.66
C ILE A 76 -0.37 9.35 -1.29
N THR A 77 -0.59 8.05 -1.10
CA THR A 77 -1.25 7.54 0.10
C THR A 77 -1.08 6.03 0.25
N THR A 78 -1.55 5.52 1.39
CA THR A 78 -1.52 4.11 1.76
C THR A 78 -2.88 3.64 2.28
N TYR A 79 -3.15 2.35 2.11
CA TYR A 79 -4.28 1.67 2.72
C TYR A 79 -3.85 0.34 3.33
N SER A 80 -4.33 0.05 4.52
CA SER A 80 -4.17 -1.28 5.11
C SER A 80 -5.14 -2.27 4.46
N LEU A 81 -4.63 -3.46 4.12
CA LEU A 81 -5.51 -4.55 3.69
C LEU A 81 -6.43 -4.99 4.84
N PRO A 82 -7.74 -5.17 4.55
CA PRO A 82 -8.66 -5.82 5.47
C PRO A 82 -8.13 -7.18 5.93
N SER A 83 -8.31 -7.52 7.21
CA SER A 83 -7.82 -8.77 7.80
C SER A 83 -8.16 -10.03 6.99
N PRO A 84 -9.38 -10.19 6.43
CA PRO A 84 -9.71 -11.37 5.62
C PRO A 84 -8.87 -11.52 4.34
N LEU A 85 -8.29 -10.42 3.85
CA LEU A 85 -7.50 -10.39 2.63
C LEU A 85 -6.01 -10.62 2.85
N ARG A 86 -5.53 -10.50 4.10
CA ARG A 86 -4.11 -10.66 4.43
C ARG A 86 -3.57 -12.04 4.11
N ARG A 87 -4.37 -13.10 4.37
CA ARG A 87 -4.01 -14.48 4.00
C ARG A 87 -3.76 -14.65 2.50
N TYR A 88 -4.46 -13.90 1.65
CA TYR A 88 -4.25 -13.97 0.21
C TYR A 88 -2.99 -13.23 -0.19
N ALA A 89 -2.67 -12.11 0.48
CA ALA A 89 -1.43 -11.37 0.28
C ALA A 89 -0.21 -12.20 0.70
N ASP A 90 -0.29 -12.95 1.81
CA ASP A 90 0.77 -13.85 2.25
C ASP A 90 1.00 -14.99 1.26
N ALA A 91 -0.08 -15.50 0.64
CA ALA A 91 0.00 -16.50 -0.42
C ALA A 91 0.52 -15.94 -1.76
N GLN A 92 0.69 -14.62 -1.89
CA GLN A 92 1.38 -14.03 -3.04
C GLN A 92 2.88 -13.90 -2.82
N ARG A 93 3.46 -14.27 -1.68
CA ARG A 93 4.91 -14.11 -1.45
C ARG A 93 5.74 -15.07 -2.29
#